data_AF-A0A0P6RR80-F1
#
_entry.id   AF-A0A0P6RR80-F1
#
_cell.length_a   1.000
_cell.length_b   1.000
_cell.length_c   1.000
_cell.angle_alpha   90.00
_cell.angle_beta   90.00
_cell.angle_gamma   90.00
#
_symmetry.space_group_name_H-M   'P 1'
#
loop_
_entity.id
_entity.type
_entity.pdbx_description
1 polymer ?
#
loop_
_entity_poly.entity_id
_entity_poly.type
_entity_poly.pdbx_seq_one_letter_code
_entity_poly.pdbx_strand_id
1 'polypeptide(L)' 'MRLCPPPLCWEAIYPRAKQRFPHLKRETAPSLERDQEGFVSYLADTHQLTLREAREEVKDFLFIESLHAELEADLA' A
#
# COMPACT_ATOMS: atom_id res chain seq x y z
N MET A 1 11.74 2.09 20.32
CA MET A 1 11.19 1.15 19.33
C MET A 1 9.91 1.76 18.80
N ARG A 2 9.83 2.09 17.51
CA ARG A 2 8.57 2.55 16.92
C ARG A 2 7.67 1.33 16.78
N LEU A 3 6.72 1.19 17.70
CA LEU A 3 5.61 0.26 17.55
C LEU A 3 4.76 0.84 16.41
N CYS A 4 4.96 0.34 15.19
CA CYS A 4 3.94 0.53 14.16
C CYS A 4 2.66 -0.11 14.71
N PRO A 5 1.57 0.66 14.91
CA PRO A 5 0.32 0.04 15.32
C PRO A 5 -0.13 -0.89 14.18
N PRO A 6 -0.67 -2.09 14.50
CA PRO A 6 -1.33 -2.90 13.49
C PRO A 6 -2.49 -2.07 12.95
N PRO A 7 -2.57 -1.84 11.63
CA PRO A 7 -2.38 -2.86 10.58
C PRO A 7 -1.32 -2.60 9.49
N LEU A 8 -0.54 -1.51 9.53
CA LEU A 8 0.18 -1.02 8.34
C LEU A 8 1.53 -1.70 8.03
N CYS A 9 1.78 -2.92 8.51
CA CYS A 9 3.03 -3.60 8.21
C CYS A 9 3.09 -3.96 6.72
N TRP A 10 4.04 -3.38 5.99
CA TRP A 10 4.21 -3.63 4.54
C TRP A 10 4.26 -5.13 4.21
N GLU A 11 4.93 -5.93 5.03
CA GLU A 11 4.99 -7.39 4.90
C GLU A 11 3.61 -8.06 4.88
N ALA A 12 2.71 -7.60 5.75
CA ALA A 12 1.36 -8.16 5.90
C ALA A 12 0.43 -7.71 4.78
N ILE A 13 0.58 -6.46 4.32
CA ILE A 13 -0.28 -5.88 3.27
C ILE A 13 0.28 -6.14 1.86
N TYR A 14 1.56 -6.51 1.71
CA TYR A 14 2.21 -6.76 0.42
C TYR A 14 1.51 -7.80 -0.44
N PRO A 15 1.04 -8.95 0.07
CA PRO A 15 0.31 -9.93 -0.74
C PRO A 15 -0.95 -9.33 -1.38
N ARG A 16 -1.70 -8.52 -0.63
CA ARG A 16 -2.89 -7.81 -1.11
C ARG A 16 -2.52 -6.69 -2.08
N ALA A 17 -1.47 -5.93 -1.78
CA ALA A 17 -0.92 -4.93 -2.69
C ALA A 17 -0.48 -5.57 -4.02
N LYS A 18 0.18 -6.73 -3.99
CA LYS A 18 0.65 -7.47 -5.16
C LYS A 18 -0.51 -8.04 -5.99
N GLN A 19 -1.61 -8.41 -5.33
CA GLN A 19 -2.84 -8.83 -6.01
C GLN A 19 -3.50 -7.65 -6.75
N ARG A 20 -3.51 -6.46 -6.14
CA ARG A 20 -4.09 -5.24 -6.75
C ARG A 20 -3.16 -4.61 -7.79
N PHE A 21 -1.85 -4.72 -7.60
CA PHE A 21 -0.80 -4.17 -8.46
C PHE A 21 0.09 -5.31 -8.98
N PRO A 22 -0.28 -5.98 -10.08
CA PRO A 22 0.41 -7.18 -10.56
C PRO A 22 1.90 -6.97 -10.83
N HIS A 23 2.28 -5.76 -11.26
CA HIS A 23 3.65 -5.41 -11.62
C HIS A 23 4.48 -4.86 -10.44
N LEU A 24 3.89 -4.74 -9.25
CA LEU A 24 4.57 -4.29 -8.04
C LEU A 24 5.73 -5.23 -7.66
N LYS A 25 6.95 -4.71 -7.59
CA LYS A 25 8.14 -5.47 -7.18
C LYS A 25 8.60 -5.01 -5.81
N ARG A 26 8.70 -5.94 -4.85
CA ARG A 26 9.09 -5.63 -3.47
C ARG A 26 10.48 -5.00 -3.35
N GLU A 27 11.40 -5.38 -4.24
CA GLU A 27 12.79 -4.94 -4.24
C GLU A 27 12.99 -3.50 -4.71
N THR A 28 12.10 -3.02 -5.61
CA THR A 28 12.20 -1.68 -6.20
C THR A 28 11.11 -0.72 -5.74
N ALA A 29 10.04 -1.24 -5.13
CA ALA A 29 8.99 -0.44 -4.55
C ALA A 29 9.52 0.40 -3.37
N PRO A 30 9.35 1.73 -3.39
CA PRO A 30 9.65 2.57 -2.25
C PRO A 30 8.81 2.17 -1.05
N SER A 31 9.35 2.37 0.15
CA SER A 31 8.61 2.08 1.39
C SER A 31 7.46 3.05 1.54
N LEU A 32 6.22 2.56 1.48
CA LEU A 32 5.00 3.37 1.59
C LEU A 32 4.95 4.21 2.88
N GLU A 33 5.52 3.71 3.98
CA GLU A 33 5.65 4.43 5.26
C GLU A 33 6.69 5.58 5.25
N ARG A 34 7.70 5.52 4.39
CA ARG A 34 8.83 6.47 4.37
C ARG A 34 8.76 7.43 3.19
N ASP A 35 8.25 6.96 2.06
CA ASP A 35 8.22 7.67 0.79
C ASP A 35 6.96 7.27 0.00
N GLN A 36 5.82 7.80 0.45
CA GLN A 36 4.54 7.57 -0.20
C GLN A 36 4.50 8.18 -1.61
N GLU A 37 5.13 9.33 -1.81
CA GLU A 37 5.12 10.05 -3.09
C GLU A 37 6.00 9.35 -4.13
N GLY A 38 7.16 8.83 -3.72
CA GLY A 38 7.97 7.92 -4.53
C GLY A 38 7.22 6.63 -4.88
N PHE A 39 6.45 6.06 -3.94
CA PHE A 39 5.64 4.87 -4.23
C PHE A 39 4.54 5.14 -5.27
N VAL A 40 3.87 6.30 -5.18
CA VAL A 40 2.90 6.75 -6.19
C VAL A 40 3.56 6.93 -7.55
N SER A 41 4.73 7.57 -7.61
CA SER A 41 5.48 7.73 -8.87
C SER A 41 5.88 6.37 -9.45
N TYR A 42 6.37 5.46 -8.62
CA TYR A 42 6.72 4.10 -9.03
C TYR A 42 5.50 3.34 -9.59
N LEU A 43 4.34 3.46 -8.94
CA LEU A 43 3.10 2.83 -9.41
C LEU A 43 2.64 3.42 -10.74
N ALA A 44 2.70 4.74 -10.88
CA ALA A 44 2.38 5.44 -12.11
C ALA A 44 3.24 4.93 -13.29
N ASP A 45 4.55 4.89 -13.10
CA ASP A 45 5.49 4.42 -14.14
C ASP A 45 5.31 2.92 -14.44
N THR A 46 5.10 2.11 -13.41
CA THR A 46 5.03 0.65 -13.54
C THR A 46 3.70 0.18 -14.16
N HIS A 47 2.60 0.89 -13.93
CA HIS A 47 1.26 0.52 -14.38
C HIS A 47 0.72 1.44 -15.48
N GLN A 48 1.55 2.35 -16.01
CA GLN A 48 1.16 3.34 -17.04
C GLN A 48 -0.05 4.18 -16.61
N LEU A 49 -0.13 4.49 -15.32
CA LEU A 49 -1.16 5.34 -14.74
C LEU A 49 -0.66 6.78 -14.70
N THR A 50 -1.58 7.73 -14.72
CA THR A 50 -1.24 9.11 -14.34
C THR A 50 -0.88 9.18 -12.86
N LEU A 51 -0.08 10.18 -12.47
CA LEU A 51 0.23 10.42 -11.05
C LEU A 51 -1.03 10.58 -10.19
N ARG A 52 -2.11 11.12 -10.77
CA ARG A 52 -3.40 11.25 -10.09
C ARG A 52 -4.03 9.88 -9.84
N GLU A 53 -4.14 9.04 -10.87
CA GLU A 53 -4.72 7.69 -10.76
C GLU A 53 -3.91 6.81 -9.81
N ALA A 54 -2.57 6.83 -9.91
CA ALA A 54 -1.72 6.09 -8.99
C ALA A 54 -1.92 6.56 -7.53
N ARG A 55 -2.10 7.87 -7.31
CA ARG A 55 -2.39 8.41 -5.98
C ARG A 55 -3.76 7.99 -5.47
N GLU A 56 -4.76 7.95 -6.34
CA GLU A 56 -6.12 7.48 -6.01
C GLU A 56 -6.09 5.99 -5.65
N GLU A 57 -5.43 5.16 -6.45
CA GLU A 57 -5.27 3.73 -6.16
C GLU A 57 -4.55 3.45 -4.84
N VAL A 58 -3.49 4.22 -4.52
CA VAL A 58 -2.79 4.09 -3.24
C VAL A 58 -3.69 4.47 -2.07
N LYS A 59 -4.48 5.53 -2.22
CA LYS A 59 -5.44 5.95 -1.18
C LYS A 59 -6.54 4.92 -0.98
N ASP A 60 -7.11 4.41 -2.06
CA ASP A 60 -8.13 3.37 -2.02
C ASP A 60 -7.60 2.10 -1.37
N PHE A 61 -6.37 1.70 -1.72
CA PHE A 61 -5.71 0.56 -1.10
C PHE A 61 -5.54 0.76 0.41
N LEU A 62 -4.98 1.89 0.83
CA LEU A 62 -4.79 2.20 2.25
C LEU A 62 -6.12 2.26 3.03
N PHE A 63 -7.17 2.77 2.40
CA PHE A 63 -8.51 2.81 3.00
C PHE A 63 -9.11 1.41 3.18
N ILE A 64 -8.97 0.52 2.19
CA ILE A 64 -9.41 -0.87 2.33
C ILE A 64 -8.60 -1.60 3.40
N GLU A 65 -7.29 -1.36 3.47
CA GLU A 65 -6.45 -1.94 4.51
C GLU A 65 -6.83 -1.44 5.91
N SER A 66 -7.22 -0.16 6.07
CA SER A 66 -7.73 0.32 7.35
C SER A 66 -9.07 -0.32 7.72
N LEU A 67 -9.98 -0.51 6.76
CA LEU A 67 -11.24 -1.24 7.00
C LEU A 67 -10.99 -2.70 7.39
N HIS A 68 -10.03 -3.36 6.74
CA HIS A 68 -9.66 -4.74 7.05
C HIS A 68 -9.11 -4.86 8.48
N ALA A 69 -8.37 -3.86 8.92
CA ALA A 69 -7.83 -3.78 10.27
C ALA A 69 -8.87 -3.55 11.35
N GLU A 70 -9.83 -2.66 11.08
CA GLU A 70 -10.97 -2.43 11.98
C GLU A 70 -11.79 -3.72 12.14
N LEU A 71 -12.04 -4.43 11.04
CA LEU A 71 -12.69 -5.74 11.06
C LEU A 71 -11.92 -6.80 11.86
N GLU A 72 -10.60 -6.86 11.69
CA GLU A 72 -9.75 -7.78 12.48
C GLU A 72 -9.73 -7.41 13.96
N ALA A 73 -9.75 -6.12 14.30
CA ALA A 73 -9.79 -5.65 15.68
C ALA A 73 -11.15 -5.92 16.37
N ASP A 74 -12.26 -5.83 15.64
CA ASP A 74 -13.61 -6.15 16.15
C ASP A 74 -13.84 -7.66 16.33
N LEU A 75 -13.06 -8.51 15.65
CA LEU A 75 -13.14 -9.98 15.73
C LEU A 75 -12.14 -10.60 16.73
N ALA A 76 -11.26 -9.79 17.34
CA ALA A 76 -10.20 -10.22 18.27
C ALA A 76 -10.61 -10.03 19.74
#